data_AF-A0A141RED4-F1
#
_entry.id   AF-A0A141RED4-F1
#
_cell.length_a   1.000
_cell.length_b   1.000
_cell.length_c   1.000
_cell.angle_alpha   90.00
_cell.angle_beta   90.00
_cell.angle_gamma   90.00
#
_symmetry.space_group_name_H-M   'P 1'
#
loop_
_entity.id
_entity.type
_entity.pdbx_description
1 polymer ?
#
loop_
_entity_poly.entity_id
_entity_poly.type
_entity_poly.pdbx_seq_one_letter_code
_entity_poly.pdbx_strand_id
1 'polypeptide(L)'
;MKNWSVEHTREVKKWLDIDTYRGFEELPLMQLYHELLARTLFFKPFHEEFEAKAVSLYIDRIFNGNPFLITEKHLGYLTREDTLYQPPHFFLTTTERLAQLSIIGLRNSLFFWDGSDEYSVNREFLDSPVSEVLPKLFRDTVMVEIDLVNGTDEEIAESLKAALPQWRKVRGIEADTSDSIRFGYGTIKKIINYRLIPMIDILVWSTLHKVRISEDRLSRLLYT
;
A
#
# COMPACT_ATOMS: atom_id res chain seq x y z
N MET A 1 7.39 -10.62 -31.72
CA MET A 1 7.51 -9.18 -31.39
C MET A 1 8.23 -8.47 -32.52
N LYS A 2 7.83 -7.25 -32.87
CA LYS A 2 8.48 -6.44 -33.91
C LYS A 2 9.68 -5.68 -33.34
N ASN A 3 10.61 -5.29 -34.20
CA ASN A 3 11.72 -4.41 -33.79
C ASN A 3 11.25 -2.94 -33.75
N TRP A 4 11.85 -2.16 -32.85
CA TRP A 4 11.63 -0.71 -32.77
C TRP A 4 12.00 -0.01 -34.08
N SER A 5 11.26 1.05 -34.43
CA SER A 5 11.46 1.82 -35.67
C SER A 5 11.32 3.33 -35.42
N VAL A 6 11.56 4.13 -36.44
CA VAL A 6 11.43 5.58 -36.37
C VAL A 6 9.97 5.99 -36.14
N GLU A 7 9.02 5.25 -36.72
CA GLU A 7 7.58 5.46 -36.57
C GLU A 7 7.17 5.27 -35.10
N HIS A 8 7.60 4.19 -34.46
CA HIS A 8 7.35 3.96 -33.03
C HIS A 8 7.94 5.10 -32.16
N THR A 9 9.10 5.64 -32.56
CA THR A 9 9.68 6.81 -31.88
C THR A 9 8.79 8.04 -32.03
N ARG A 10 8.24 8.30 -33.23
CA ARG A 10 7.31 9.40 -33.46
C ARG A 10 6.02 9.22 -32.67
N GLU A 11 5.50 8.00 -32.57
CA GLU A 11 4.28 7.69 -31.82
C GLU A 11 4.45 7.93 -30.32
N VAL A 12 5.55 7.44 -29.73
CA VAL A 12 5.85 7.66 -28.32
C VAL A 12 6.04 9.14 -28.01
N LYS A 13 6.75 9.88 -28.87
CA LYS A 13 6.95 11.32 -28.71
C LYS A 13 5.67 12.17 -28.83
N LYS A 14 4.53 11.60 -29.23
CA LYS A 14 3.25 12.34 -29.23
C LYS A 14 2.70 12.55 -27.82
N TRP A 15 2.99 11.64 -26.90
CA TRP A 15 2.45 11.65 -25.54
C TRP A 15 3.54 11.70 -24.47
N LEU A 16 4.75 11.23 -24.78
CA LEU A 16 5.88 11.27 -23.86
C LEU A 16 6.51 12.67 -23.87
N ASP A 17 6.25 13.40 -22.80
CA ASP A 17 6.95 14.65 -22.46
C ASP A 17 7.58 14.54 -21.06
N ILE A 18 8.91 14.50 -21.00
CA ILE A 18 9.66 14.32 -19.75
C ILE A 18 9.44 15.49 -18.78
N ASP A 19 9.20 16.71 -19.27
CA ASP A 19 8.95 17.84 -18.38
C ASP A 19 7.62 17.68 -17.65
N THR A 20 6.59 17.12 -18.30
CA THR A 20 5.34 16.73 -17.63
C THR A 20 5.58 15.72 -16.50
N TYR A 21 6.49 14.75 -16.68
CA TYR A 21 6.85 13.79 -15.62
C TYR A 21 7.67 14.43 -14.46
N ARG A 22 8.22 15.63 -14.61
CA ARG A 22 8.89 16.29 -13.47
C ARG A 22 7.91 16.70 -12.37
N GLY A 23 6.62 16.84 -12.67
CA GLY A 23 5.61 17.11 -11.64
C GLY A 23 5.49 16.02 -10.57
N PHE A 24 6.03 14.81 -10.79
CA PHE A 24 6.15 13.79 -9.73
C PHE A 24 7.07 14.21 -8.57
N GLU A 25 7.95 15.20 -8.78
CA GLU A 25 8.81 15.80 -7.73
C GLU A 25 8.02 16.56 -6.66
N GLU A 26 6.85 17.07 -7.04
CA GLU A 26 6.01 17.90 -6.18
C GLU A 26 4.94 17.08 -5.43
N LEU A 27 4.79 15.79 -5.75
CA LEU A 27 3.76 14.96 -5.14
C LEU A 27 4.11 14.55 -3.70
N PRO A 28 3.11 14.51 -2.79
CA PRO A 28 3.26 13.86 -1.50
C PRO A 28 3.69 12.40 -1.66
N LEU A 29 4.49 11.90 -0.73
CA LEU A 29 4.97 10.51 -0.73
C LEU A 29 3.84 9.49 -0.89
N MET A 30 2.71 9.70 -0.19
CA MET A 30 1.55 8.84 -0.30
C MET A 30 0.94 8.82 -1.70
N GLN A 31 0.84 9.98 -2.37
CA GLN A 31 0.34 10.03 -3.73
C GLN A 31 1.28 9.33 -4.71
N LEU A 32 2.60 9.53 -4.56
CA LEU A 32 3.60 8.83 -5.35
C LEU A 32 3.55 7.30 -5.14
N TYR A 33 3.33 6.85 -3.90
CA TYR A 33 3.11 5.44 -3.60
C TYR A 33 1.92 4.87 -4.38
N HIS A 34 0.78 5.57 -4.38
CA HIS A 34 -0.41 5.13 -5.11
C HIS A 34 -0.24 5.20 -6.64
N GLU A 35 0.54 6.15 -7.15
CA GLU A 35 0.90 6.23 -8.58
C GLU A 35 1.68 5.00 -9.05
N LEU A 36 2.56 4.47 -8.19
CA LEU A 36 3.31 3.25 -8.47
C LEU A 36 2.45 2.00 -8.29
N LEU A 37 1.61 1.98 -7.24
CA LEU A 37 0.65 0.91 -7.02
C LEU A 37 -0.30 0.76 -8.22
N ALA A 38 -0.81 1.87 -8.76
CA ALA A 38 -1.64 1.86 -9.97
C ALA A 38 -0.92 1.23 -11.17
N ARG A 39 0.38 1.50 -11.34
CA ARG A 39 1.21 0.93 -12.41
C ARG A 39 1.51 -0.55 -12.24
N THR A 40 1.45 -1.09 -11.02
CA THR A 40 1.60 -2.55 -10.82
C THR A 40 0.51 -3.33 -11.54
N LEU A 41 -0.67 -2.73 -11.74
CA LEU A 41 -1.77 -3.37 -12.48
C LEU A 41 -1.35 -3.72 -13.91
N PHE A 42 -0.47 -2.95 -14.56
CA PHE A 42 -0.04 -3.25 -15.93
C PHE A 42 0.72 -4.58 -16.07
N PHE A 43 1.25 -5.09 -14.96
CA PHE A 43 2.04 -6.32 -14.92
C PHE A 43 1.28 -7.50 -14.32
N LYS A 44 0.03 -7.29 -13.88
CA LYS A 44 -0.81 -8.35 -13.33
C LYS A 44 -1.26 -9.28 -14.48
N PRO A 45 -1.15 -10.61 -14.34
CA PRO A 45 -1.52 -11.54 -15.41
C PRO A 45 -3.03 -11.64 -15.63
N PHE A 46 -3.83 -11.38 -14.59
CA PHE A 46 -5.29 -11.41 -14.62
C PHE A 46 -5.86 -10.22 -13.86
N HIS A 47 -6.85 -9.55 -14.45
CA HIS A 47 -7.53 -8.41 -13.86
C HIS A 47 -8.96 -8.78 -13.51
N GLU A 48 -9.42 -8.35 -12.33
CA GLU A 48 -10.84 -8.30 -12.02
C GLU A 48 -11.53 -7.22 -12.86
N GLU A 49 -12.86 -7.29 -13.01
CA GLU A 49 -13.60 -6.41 -13.94
C GLU A 49 -13.35 -4.91 -13.67
N PHE A 50 -13.31 -4.52 -12.39
CA PHE A 50 -13.01 -3.14 -12.01
C PHE A 50 -11.55 -2.74 -12.29
N GLU A 51 -10.60 -3.65 -12.11
CA GLU A 51 -9.18 -3.41 -12.38
C GLU A 51 -8.94 -3.26 -13.89
N ALA A 52 -9.59 -4.08 -14.71
CA ALA A 52 -9.49 -3.99 -16.16
C ALA A 52 -9.98 -2.62 -16.67
N LYS A 53 -11.08 -2.12 -16.10
CA LYS A 53 -11.59 -0.78 -16.39
C LYS A 53 -10.61 0.32 -15.96
N ALA A 54 -10.01 0.19 -14.77
CA ALA A 54 -9.00 1.14 -14.28
C ALA A 54 -7.75 1.15 -15.17
N VAL A 55 -7.24 -0.02 -15.56
CA VAL A 55 -6.10 -0.16 -16.47
C VAL A 55 -6.37 0.52 -17.81
N SER A 56 -7.54 0.31 -18.39
CA SER A 56 -7.93 0.99 -19.64
C SER A 56 -7.93 2.51 -19.49
N LEU A 57 -8.45 3.03 -18.37
CA LEU A 57 -8.46 4.47 -18.09
C LEU A 57 -7.04 5.02 -17.93
N TYR A 58 -6.17 4.30 -17.22
CA TYR A 58 -4.79 4.71 -16.98
C TYR A 58 -3.96 4.74 -18.26
N ILE A 59 -4.10 3.71 -19.10
CA ILE A 59 -3.45 3.65 -20.41
C ILE A 59 -3.88 4.83 -21.29
N ASP A 60 -5.19 5.08 -21.37
CA ASP A 60 -5.73 6.21 -22.14
C ASP A 60 -5.16 7.54 -21.64
N ARG A 61 -5.11 7.74 -20.31
CA ARG A 61 -4.60 8.97 -19.71
C ARG A 61 -3.13 9.21 -20.03
N ILE A 62 -2.28 8.18 -19.86
CA ILE A 62 -0.84 8.25 -20.17
C ILE A 62 -0.64 8.56 -21.65
N PHE A 63 -1.32 7.85 -22.55
CA PHE A 63 -1.12 8.01 -23.99
C PHE A 63 -1.82 9.25 -24.57
N ASN A 64 -2.62 9.95 -23.78
CA ASN A 64 -3.08 11.31 -24.04
C ASN A 64 -2.17 12.40 -23.43
N GLY A 65 -1.00 12.01 -22.90
CA GLY A 65 0.02 12.94 -22.40
C GLY A 65 -0.12 13.34 -20.93
N ASN A 66 -0.97 12.66 -20.15
CA ASN A 66 -1.11 12.92 -18.72
C ASN A 66 -0.68 11.69 -17.89
N PRO A 67 0.52 11.70 -17.29
CA PRO A 67 1.03 10.55 -16.56
C PRO A 67 0.49 10.43 -15.13
N PHE A 68 -0.25 11.41 -14.61
CA PHE A 68 -0.77 11.40 -13.24
C PHE A 68 -2.07 10.58 -13.17
N LEU A 69 -1.97 9.35 -12.70
CA LEU A 69 -3.09 8.41 -12.63
C LEU A 69 -3.98 8.68 -11.43
N ILE A 70 -3.36 9.10 -10.31
CA ILE A 70 -3.99 9.32 -9.03
C ILE A 70 -4.21 10.81 -8.83
N THR A 71 -5.46 11.18 -8.56
CA THR A 71 -5.83 12.55 -8.20
C THR A 71 -6.18 12.63 -6.72
N GLU A 72 -6.20 13.84 -6.16
CA GLU A 72 -6.67 14.07 -4.78
C GLU A 72 -8.07 13.47 -4.55
N LYS A 73 -8.96 13.52 -5.55
CA LYS A 73 -10.28 12.89 -5.47
C LYS A 73 -10.19 11.36 -5.36
N HIS A 74 -9.24 10.72 -6.03
CA HIS A 74 -9.00 9.29 -5.87
C HIS A 74 -8.44 8.97 -4.48
N LEU A 75 -7.66 9.88 -3.90
CA LEU A 75 -7.21 9.82 -2.51
C LEU A 75 -8.27 10.29 -1.51
N GLY A 76 -9.51 10.57 -1.95
CA GLY A 76 -10.57 11.09 -1.10
C GLY A 76 -10.93 10.19 0.09
N TYR A 77 -10.53 8.90 0.07
CA TYR A 77 -10.63 7.99 1.21
C TYR A 77 -9.52 8.18 2.26
N LEU A 78 -8.39 8.78 1.90
CA LEU A 78 -7.29 9.15 2.80
C LEU A 78 -7.55 10.47 3.54
N THR A 79 -8.37 11.34 2.94
CA THR A 79 -8.63 12.71 3.43
C THR A 79 -10.02 12.87 4.04
N ARG A 80 -10.74 11.77 4.28
CA ARG A 80 -12.02 11.81 5.00
C ARG A 80 -11.77 12.17 6.46
N GLU A 81 -12.04 13.41 6.82
CA GLU A 81 -12.03 13.85 8.23
C GLU A 81 -13.17 13.22 9.05
N ASP A 82 -14.16 12.60 8.39
CA ASP A 82 -15.35 12.01 9.01
C ASP A 82 -15.24 10.50 9.27
N THR A 83 -14.18 9.83 8.84
CA THR A 83 -14.02 8.37 8.99
C THR A 83 -12.58 7.97 9.27
N LEU A 84 -12.38 6.91 10.06
CA LEU A 84 -11.06 6.36 10.31
C LEU A 84 -10.44 5.75 9.03
N TYR A 85 -9.19 6.12 8.74
CA TYR A 85 -8.39 5.53 7.68
C TYR A 85 -7.89 4.13 8.09
N GLN A 86 -7.94 3.17 7.16
CA GLN A 86 -7.43 1.81 7.33
C GLN A 86 -6.08 1.64 6.59
N PRO A 87 -4.93 1.88 7.23
CA PRO A 87 -3.63 1.69 6.60
C PRO A 87 -3.31 0.21 6.34
N PRO A 88 -2.43 -0.09 5.37
CA PRO A 88 -1.88 -1.43 5.19
C PRO A 88 -1.28 -1.96 6.50
N HIS A 89 -1.54 -3.23 6.81
CA HIS A 89 -1.06 -3.95 8.01
C HIS A 89 -1.65 -3.51 9.36
N PHE A 90 -2.52 -2.49 9.38
CA PHE A 90 -3.37 -2.22 10.53
C PHE A 90 -4.74 -2.85 10.29
N PHE A 91 -5.42 -3.22 11.37
CA PHE A 91 -6.79 -3.72 11.35
C PHE A 91 -7.59 -2.93 12.38
N LEU A 92 -8.53 -2.09 11.95
CA LEU A 92 -9.44 -1.44 12.86
C LEU A 92 -10.50 -2.46 13.27
N THR A 93 -10.68 -2.66 14.57
CA THR A 93 -11.63 -3.65 15.10
C THR A 93 -13.06 -3.23 14.70
N THR A 94 -13.70 -4.02 13.86
CA THR A 94 -15.09 -3.80 13.45
C THR A 94 -16.08 -4.35 14.47
N THR A 95 -17.34 -3.93 14.38
CA THR A 95 -18.43 -4.49 15.20
C THR A 95 -18.63 -5.99 14.97
N GLU A 96 -18.46 -6.46 13.73
CA GLU A 96 -18.45 -7.88 13.42
C GLU A 96 -17.32 -8.61 14.14
N ARG A 97 -16.10 -8.05 14.10
CA ARG A 97 -14.94 -8.63 14.77
C ARG A 97 -15.15 -8.66 16.29
N LEU A 98 -15.72 -7.60 16.87
CA LEU A 98 -16.11 -7.55 18.27
C LEU A 98 -17.07 -8.70 18.62
N ALA A 99 -18.15 -8.89 17.85
CA ALA A 99 -19.11 -9.96 18.10
C ALA A 99 -18.46 -11.36 18.04
N GLN A 100 -17.57 -11.60 17.07
CA GLN A 100 -16.81 -12.85 16.97
C GLN A 100 -15.91 -13.07 18.19
N LEU A 101 -15.17 -12.04 18.60
CA LEU A 101 -14.32 -12.10 19.79
C LEU A 101 -15.14 -12.38 21.05
N SER A 102 -16.33 -11.79 21.17
CA SER A 102 -17.20 -12.03 22.32
C SER A 102 -17.68 -13.47 22.42
N ILE A 103 -18.11 -14.08 21.31
CA ILE A 103 -18.53 -15.48 21.27
C ILE A 103 -17.36 -16.40 21.67
N ILE A 104 -16.16 -16.11 21.17
CA ILE A 104 -14.98 -16.92 21.47
C ILE A 104 -14.52 -16.72 22.92
N GLY A 105 -14.58 -15.49 23.43
CA GLY A 105 -14.28 -15.15 24.81
C GLY A 105 -15.18 -15.91 25.79
N LEU A 106 -16.48 -15.96 25.54
CA LEU A 106 -17.44 -16.74 26.33
C LEU A 106 -17.13 -18.25 26.26
N ARG A 107 -16.89 -18.79 25.06
CA ARG A 107 -16.55 -20.22 24.89
C ARG A 107 -15.27 -20.61 25.63
N ASN A 108 -14.30 -19.71 25.68
CA ASN A 108 -13.03 -19.93 26.34
C ASN A 108 -13.04 -19.50 27.82
N SER A 109 -14.21 -19.12 28.36
CA SER A 109 -14.36 -18.68 29.76
C SER A 109 -13.43 -17.53 30.15
N LEU A 110 -13.18 -16.61 29.20
CA LEU A 110 -12.41 -15.39 29.47
C LEU A 110 -13.22 -14.42 30.31
N PHE A 111 -14.51 -14.38 30.05
CA PHE A 111 -15.51 -13.70 30.83
C PHE A 111 -16.81 -14.50 30.73
N PHE A 112 -17.70 -14.29 31.67
CA PHE A 112 -18.98 -14.98 31.77
C PHE A 112 -20.05 -14.02 32.27
N TRP A 113 -21.30 -14.38 32.00
CA TRP A 113 -22.45 -13.66 32.52
C TRP A 113 -23.02 -14.45 33.69
N ASP A 114 -23.08 -13.80 34.85
CA ASP A 114 -23.60 -14.38 36.10
C ASP A 114 -25.05 -13.95 36.40
N GLY A 115 -25.69 -13.25 35.46
CA GLY A 115 -27.05 -12.73 35.63
C GLY A 115 -27.11 -11.30 36.14
N SER A 116 -25.97 -10.65 36.39
CA SER A 116 -25.89 -9.22 36.71
C SER A 116 -25.95 -8.32 35.47
N ASP A 117 -25.93 -7.01 35.67
CA ASP A 117 -25.93 -6.02 34.57
C ASP A 117 -24.55 -5.92 33.88
N GLU A 118 -23.54 -6.65 34.35
CA GLU A 118 -22.17 -6.59 33.84
C GLU A 118 -21.62 -8.00 33.54
N TYR A 119 -20.57 -8.06 32.71
CA TYR A 119 -19.82 -9.31 32.50
C TYR A 119 -18.75 -9.45 33.58
N SER A 120 -18.67 -10.63 34.19
CA SER A 120 -17.60 -11.00 35.10
C SER A 120 -16.40 -11.53 34.30
N VAL A 121 -15.23 -10.92 34.46
CA VAL A 121 -13.98 -11.35 33.80
C VAL A 121 -13.26 -12.38 34.66
N ASN A 122 -12.74 -13.43 34.03
CA ASN A 122 -11.92 -14.43 34.71
C ASN A 122 -10.59 -13.79 35.15
N ARG A 123 -10.32 -13.84 36.46
CA ARG A 123 -9.14 -13.22 37.09
C ARG A 123 -7.81 -13.71 36.53
N GLU A 124 -7.76 -14.93 36.01
CA GLU A 124 -6.54 -15.48 35.39
C GLU A 124 -6.11 -14.66 34.15
N PHE A 125 -7.07 -14.06 33.44
CA PHE A 125 -6.83 -13.36 32.18
C PHE A 125 -7.02 -11.86 32.25
N LEU A 126 -7.34 -11.31 33.43
CA LEU A 126 -7.77 -9.92 33.62
C LEU A 126 -6.78 -8.91 33.02
N ASP A 127 -5.49 -9.10 33.26
CA ASP A 127 -4.42 -8.21 32.79
C ASP A 127 -3.67 -8.77 31.56
N SER A 128 -4.15 -9.87 31.00
CA SER A 128 -3.48 -10.54 29.88
C SER A 128 -3.93 -9.96 28.55
N PRO A 129 -2.99 -9.66 27.62
CA PRO A 129 -3.37 -9.19 26.29
C PRO A 129 -4.26 -10.22 25.57
N VAL A 130 -5.35 -9.76 24.93
CA VAL A 130 -6.27 -10.63 24.19
C VAL A 130 -5.55 -11.51 23.17
N SER A 131 -4.50 -10.97 22.53
CA SER A 131 -3.69 -11.70 21.56
C SER A 131 -2.88 -12.86 22.15
N GLU A 132 -2.57 -12.83 23.45
CA GLU A 132 -1.88 -13.91 24.16
C GLU A 132 -2.84 -14.98 24.67
N VAL A 133 -4.02 -14.56 25.13
CA VAL A 133 -5.07 -15.47 25.63
C VAL A 133 -5.78 -16.21 24.49
N LEU A 134 -5.81 -15.62 23.29
CA LEU A 134 -6.42 -16.19 22.09
C LEU A 134 -5.39 -16.42 20.96
N PRO A 135 -4.32 -17.22 21.18
CA PRO A 135 -3.18 -17.29 20.27
C PRO A 135 -3.54 -17.91 18.91
N LYS A 136 -4.62 -18.70 18.83
CA LYS A 136 -5.11 -19.26 17.55
C LYS A 136 -5.72 -18.20 16.63
N LEU A 137 -6.32 -17.15 17.20
CA LEU A 137 -6.90 -16.03 16.43
C LEU A 137 -5.88 -14.96 16.09
N PHE A 138 -4.88 -14.80 16.95
CA PHE A 138 -3.86 -13.76 16.88
C PHE A 138 -2.47 -14.39 16.73
N ARG A 139 -2.35 -15.33 15.81
CA ARG A 139 -1.08 -16.02 15.54
C ARG A 139 -0.03 -15.03 15.03
N ASP A 140 -0.45 -14.21 14.08
CA ASP A 140 0.43 -13.31 13.31
C ASP A 140 0.11 -11.83 13.53
N THR A 141 -0.77 -11.52 14.49
CA THR A 141 -1.26 -10.17 14.76
C THR A 141 -1.28 -9.88 16.25
N VAL A 142 -1.23 -8.60 16.60
CA VAL A 142 -1.41 -8.10 17.97
C VAL A 142 -2.57 -7.10 17.93
N MET A 143 -3.53 -7.26 18.83
CA MET A 143 -4.61 -6.28 19.01
C MET A 143 -4.14 -5.21 19.98
N VAL A 144 -4.23 -3.95 19.56
CA VAL A 144 -3.78 -2.80 20.34
C VAL A 144 -4.80 -1.67 20.27
N GLU A 145 -4.79 -0.84 21.30
CA GLU A 145 -5.43 0.47 21.31
C GLU A 145 -4.32 1.53 21.27
N ILE A 146 -4.57 2.64 20.57
CA ILE A 146 -3.61 3.75 20.42
C ILE A 146 -4.19 4.96 21.14
N ASP A 147 -3.47 5.47 22.13
CA ASP A 147 -3.85 6.66 22.88
C ASP A 147 -3.45 7.93 22.10
N LEU A 148 -4.43 8.53 21.43
CA LEU A 148 -4.25 9.76 20.64
C LEU A 148 -4.25 11.04 21.50
N VAL A 149 -4.60 10.95 22.79
CA VAL A 149 -4.69 12.13 23.68
C VAL A 149 -3.36 12.39 24.37
N ASN A 150 -2.71 11.33 24.85
CA ASN A 150 -1.50 11.44 25.66
C ASN A 150 -0.20 11.13 24.89
N GLY A 151 -0.27 10.70 23.63
CA GLY A 151 0.89 10.45 22.79
C GLY A 151 0.93 11.41 21.59
N THR A 152 2.08 12.03 21.34
CA THR A 152 2.34 12.70 20.06
C THR A 152 2.50 11.68 18.93
N ASP A 153 2.31 12.10 17.68
CA ASP A 153 2.49 11.25 16.50
C ASP A 153 3.88 10.57 16.49
N GLU A 154 4.92 11.32 16.84
CA GLU A 154 6.29 10.81 16.96
C GLU A 154 6.45 9.79 18.09
N GLU A 155 5.88 10.03 19.27
CA GLU A 155 5.96 9.10 20.41
C GLU A 155 5.23 7.80 20.11
N ILE A 156 4.06 7.88 19.47
CA ILE A 156 3.28 6.72 19.03
C ILE A 156 4.08 5.92 18.01
N ALA A 157 4.66 6.59 17.01
CA ALA A 157 5.45 5.95 15.97
C ALA A 157 6.71 5.26 16.52
N GLU A 158 7.47 5.93 17.39
CA GLU A 158 8.68 5.35 17.99
C GLU A 158 8.34 4.22 18.97
N SER A 159 7.25 4.33 19.72
CA SER A 159 6.76 3.26 20.59
C SER A 159 6.39 2.00 19.79
N LEU A 160 5.64 2.16 18.69
CA LEU A 160 5.29 1.05 17.81
C LEU A 160 6.55 0.43 17.19
N LYS A 161 7.46 1.26 16.67
CA LYS A 161 8.74 0.83 16.08
C LYS A 161 9.61 0.05 17.07
N ALA A 162 9.64 0.45 18.35
CA ALA A 162 10.36 -0.25 19.40
C ALA A 162 9.71 -1.59 19.77
N ALA A 163 8.37 -1.68 19.72
CA ALA A 163 7.63 -2.89 20.09
C ALA A 163 7.65 -3.98 19.01
N LEU A 164 7.62 -3.60 17.72
CA LEU A 164 7.52 -4.54 16.59
C LEU A 164 8.58 -5.68 16.60
N PRO A 165 9.87 -5.43 16.86
CA PRO A 165 10.87 -6.51 16.95
C PRO A 165 10.57 -7.51 18.08
N GLN A 166 10.11 -7.01 19.22
CA GLN A 166 9.78 -7.84 20.38
C GLN A 166 8.53 -8.69 20.09
N TRP A 167 7.48 -8.10 19.51
CA TRP A 167 6.27 -8.85 19.13
C TRP A 167 6.58 -9.96 18.12
N ARG A 168 7.38 -9.67 17.09
CA ARG A 168 7.84 -10.68 16.12
C ARG A 168 8.58 -11.83 16.80
N LYS A 169 9.50 -11.51 17.71
CA LYS A 169 10.26 -12.51 18.47
C LYS A 169 9.35 -13.39 19.32
N VAL A 170 8.37 -12.82 20.01
CA VAL A 170 7.41 -13.57 20.83
C VAL A 170 6.54 -14.50 19.97
N ARG A 171 6.18 -14.08 18.76
CA ARG A 171 5.38 -14.87 17.82
C ARG A 171 6.19 -15.85 16.96
N GLY A 172 7.52 -15.83 17.06
CA GLY A 172 8.39 -16.66 16.21
C GLY A 172 8.32 -16.29 14.73
N ILE A 173 8.02 -15.03 14.43
CA ILE A 173 7.92 -14.50 13.06
C ILE A 173 9.25 -13.87 12.71
N GLU A 174 9.94 -14.41 11.71
CA GLU A 174 11.12 -13.75 11.17
C GLU A 174 10.69 -12.45 10.48
N ALA A 175 11.42 -11.37 10.74
CA ALA A 175 11.23 -10.16 9.98
C ALA A 175 11.55 -10.49 8.52
N ASP A 176 10.66 -10.11 7.61
CA ASP A 176 10.95 -10.24 6.19
C ASP A 176 12.17 -9.36 5.87
N THR A 177 13.31 -10.01 5.67
CA THR A 177 14.54 -9.37 5.22
C THR A 177 14.65 -9.35 3.70
N SER A 178 13.70 -10.00 2.99
CA SER A 178 13.64 -9.93 1.54
C SER A 178 13.13 -8.55 1.15
N ASP A 179 14.08 -7.72 0.73
CA ASP A 179 13.89 -6.40 0.16
C ASP A 179 12.77 -5.59 0.82
N SER A 180 13.06 -5.08 2.02
CA SER A 180 12.52 -3.76 2.35
C SER A 180 13.02 -2.83 1.25
N ILE A 181 12.21 -2.62 0.21
CA ILE A 181 12.24 -1.39 -0.55
C ILE A 181 11.97 -0.36 0.53
N ARG A 182 13.04 0.17 1.14
CA ARG A 182 12.96 1.31 2.05
C ARG A 182 12.41 2.40 1.17
N PHE A 183 11.10 2.57 1.17
CA PHE A 183 10.41 3.60 0.42
C PHE A 183 10.60 4.95 1.13
N GLY A 184 11.84 5.23 1.52
CA GLY A 184 12.28 6.48 2.09
C GLY A 184 12.69 7.45 0.99
N TYR A 185 12.97 8.67 1.40
CA TYR A 185 13.34 9.79 0.53
C TYR A 185 14.41 9.45 -0.53
N GLY A 186 15.39 8.61 -0.19
CA GLY A 186 16.42 8.17 -1.14
C GLY A 186 15.90 7.32 -2.30
N THR A 187 14.92 6.43 -2.06
CA THR A 187 14.31 5.59 -3.09
C THR A 187 13.37 6.40 -3.98
N ILE A 188 12.62 7.32 -3.37
CA ILE A 188 11.80 8.30 -4.11
C ILE A 188 12.66 9.13 -5.06
N LYS A 189 13.77 9.69 -4.54
CA LYS A 189 14.75 10.41 -5.37
C LYS A 189 15.27 9.57 -6.53
N LYS A 190 15.53 8.28 -6.32
CA LYS A 190 15.95 7.38 -7.40
C LYS A 190 14.85 7.15 -8.43
N ILE A 191 13.60 6.94 -8.01
CA ILE A 191 12.45 6.74 -8.92
C ILE A 191 12.29 7.94 -9.86
N ILE A 192 12.41 9.14 -9.30
CA ILE A 192 12.32 10.39 -10.05
C ILE A 192 13.57 10.61 -10.91
N ASN A 193 14.76 10.64 -10.30
CA ASN A 193 16.02 11.00 -10.99
C ASN A 193 16.37 10.01 -12.11
N TYR A 194 16.08 8.72 -11.93
CA TYR A 194 16.29 7.72 -12.96
C TYR A 194 15.12 7.58 -13.94
N ARG A 195 14.13 8.47 -13.84
CA ARG A 195 12.99 8.54 -14.76
C ARG A 195 12.26 7.18 -14.85
N LEU A 196 12.09 6.51 -13.70
CA LEU A 196 11.53 5.15 -13.67
C LEU A 196 10.05 5.12 -14.09
N ILE A 197 9.28 6.14 -13.73
CA ILE A 197 7.87 6.24 -14.10
C ILE A 197 7.68 6.35 -15.63
N PRO A 198 8.29 7.31 -16.34
CA PRO A 198 8.18 7.35 -17.81
C PRO A 198 8.80 6.10 -18.46
N MET A 199 9.83 5.50 -17.85
CA MET A 199 10.38 4.23 -18.32
C MET A 199 9.34 3.11 -18.26
N ILE A 200 8.62 2.95 -17.15
CA ILE A 200 7.52 1.99 -17.01
C ILE A 200 6.46 2.24 -18.08
N ASP A 201 6.05 3.49 -18.27
CA ASP A 201 4.99 3.85 -19.22
C ASP A 201 5.40 3.55 -20.67
N ILE A 202 6.67 3.75 -21.05
CA ILE A 202 7.23 3.32 -22.35
C ILE A 202 7.22 1.79 -22.48
N LEU A 203 7.59 1.07 -21.42
CA LEU A 203 7.59 -0.41 -21.44
C LEU A 203 6.18 -0.97 -21.59
N VAL A 204 5.20 -0.36 -20.93
CA VAL A 204 3.77 -0.68 -21.10
C VAL A 204 3.34 -0.45 -22.55
N TRP A 205 3.65 0.72 -23.12
CA TRP A 205 3.38 1.00 -24.54
C TRP A 205 4.00 -0.06 -25.46
N SER A 206 5.26 -0.41 -25.23
CA SER A 206 5.98 -1.40 -26.05
C SER A 206 5.35 -2.79 -25.98
N THR A 207 4.85 -3.17 -24.80
CA THR A 207 4.20 -4.46 -24.54
C THR A 207 2.86 -4.53 -25.28
N LEU A 208 2.03 -3.48 -25.16
CA LEU A 208 0.74 -3.38 -25.85
C LEU A 208 0.89 -3.43 -27.38
N HIS A 209 1.91 -2.77 -27.92
CA HIS A 209 2.20 -2.74 -29.36
C HIS A 209 3.03 -3.94 -29.84
N LYS A 210 3.43 -4.84 -28.92
CA LYS A 210 4.26 -6.02 -29.19
C LYS A 210 5.59 -5.68 -29.88
N VAL A 211 6.19 -4.56 -29.49
CA VAL A 211 7.45 -4.03 -30.03
C VAL A 211 8.55 -4.19 -28.99
N ARG A 212 9.72 -4.70 -29.40
CA ARG A 212 10.90 -4.77 -28.54
C ARG A 212 11.68 -3.46 -28.61
N ILE A 213 11.93 -2.85 -27.46
CA ILE A 213 12.80 -1.68 -27.30
C ILE A 213 14.17 -2.12 -26.76
N SER A 214 15.26 -1.53 -27.28
CA SER A 214 16.61 -1.72 -26.74
C SER A 214 16.90 -0.69 -25.63
N GLU A 215 17.83 -1.01 -24.73
CA GLU A 215 18.26 -0.11 -23.66
C GLU A 215 18.79 1.24 -24.19
N ASP A 216 19.57 1.24 -25.28
CA ASP A 216 20.03 2.47 -25.93
C ASP A 216 18.86 3.34 -26.42
N ARG A 217 17.82 2.72 -26.99
CA ARG A 217 16.66 3.46 -27.49
C ARG A 217 15.83 4.03 -26.34
N LEU A 218 15.63 3.22 -25.29
CA LEU A 218 14.93 3.62 -24.07
C LEU A 218 15.65 4.79 -23.40
N SER A 219 16.98 4.70 -23.26
CA SER A 219 17.82 5.77 -22.71
C SER A 219 17.69 7.06 -23.51
N ARG A 220 17.70 7.00 -24.86
CA ARG A 220 17.48 8.19 -25.69
C ARG A 220 16.10 8.79 -25.48
N LEU A 221 15.03 8.00 -25.46
CA LEU A 221 13.68 8.52 -25.19
C LEU A 221 13.59 9.20 -23.83
N LEU A 222 14.31 8.68 -22.84
CA LEU A 222 14.27 9.19 -21.49
C LEU A 222 15.14 10.42 -21.29
N TYR A 223 16.31 10.54 -21.94
CA TYR A 223 17.34 11.53 -21.60
C TYR A 223 17.72 12.53 -22.71
N THR A 224 17.07 12.49 -23.88
CA THR A 224 17.25 13.47 -24.98
C THR A 224 15.95 14.10 -25.42
#